data_AF-A0A401UEI4-F1
#
_entry.id   AF-A0A401UEI4-F1
#
_cell.length_a   1.000
_cell.length_b   1.000
_cell.length_c   1.000
_cell.angle_alpha   90.00
_cell.angle_beta   90.00
_cell.angle_gamma   90.00
#
_symmetry.space_group_name_H-M   'P 1'
#
loop_
_entity.id
_entity.type
_entity.pdbx_description
1 polymer ?
#
loop_
_entity_poly.entity_id
_entity_poly.type
_entity_poly.pdbx_seq_one_letter_code
_entity_poly.pdbx_strand_id
1 'polypeptide(L)'
;MRELSSYLESDSEFAQALLGSFKENITEFRENFLTAVKTREEKQYMDAYHKIKATLGYSGNAKLKEQCDQIADLIKSQGITAVDTRLQNSLCRSCSSSIEELQKQIIQYTTKYENFSV
;
A
#
# COMPACT_ATOMS: atom_id res chain seq x y z
N MET A 1 -3.07 14.40 -17.78
CA MET A 1 -2.27 14.02 -16.59
C MET A 1 -1.21 13.06 -17.11
N ARG A 2 0.10 13.33 -16.95
CA ARG A 2 1.15 12.36 -17.35
C ARG A 2 1.07 11.17 -16.40
N GLU A 3 1.00 9.96 -16.93
CA GLU A 3 1.00 8.75 -16.11
C GLU A 3 2.36 8.57 -15.42
N LEU A 4 2.35 7.99 -14.21
CA LEU A 4 3.55 7.71 -13.41
C LEU A 4 4.61 6.97 -14.25
N SER A 5 4.16 6.07 -15.13
CA SER A 5 4.96 5.34 -16.13
C SER A 5 5.90 6.25 -16.92
N SER A 6 5.46 7.44 -17.33
CA SER A 6 6.29 8.37 -18.12
C SER A 6 7.43 9.04 -17.35
N TYR A 7 7.37 9.08 -16.00
CA TYR A 7 8.48 9.53 -15.15
C TYR A 7 9.39 8.36 -14.74
N LEU A 8 8.83 7.16 -14.59
CA LEU A 8 9.56 5.92 -14.27
C LEU A 8 10.45 5.45 -15.44
N GLU A 9 10.15 5.86 -16.67
CA GLU A 9 10.95 5.55 -17.86
C GLU A 9 12.20 6.41 -18.04
N SER A 10 12.29 7.57 -17.37
CA SER A 10 13.43 8.50 -17.52
C SER A 10 14.49 8.39 -16.42
N ASP A 11 14.14 7.85 -15.25
CA ASP A 11 15.04 7.77 -14.10
C ASP A 11 14.73 6.48 -13.29
N SER A 12 15.57 5.47 -13.50
CA SER A 12 15.43 4.17 -12.85
C SER A 12 15.69 4.22 -11.35
N GLU A 13 16.56 5.12 -10.88
CA GLU A 13 16.85 5.26 -9.45
C GLU A 13 15.67 5.90 -8.74
N PHE A 14 15.09 6.96 -9.32
CA PHE A 14 13.87 7.57 -8.83
C PHE A 14 12.70 6.57 -8.82
N ALA A 15 12.57 5.78 -9.89
CA ALA A 15 11.55 4.74 -10.00
C ALA A 15 11.67 3.70 -8.87
N GLN A 16 12.88 3.18 -8.64
CA GLN A 16 13.13 2.22 -7.57
C GLN A 16 12.88 2.82 -6.18
N ALA A 17 13.34 4.05 -5.93
CA ALA A 17 13.13 4.74 -4.66
C ALA A 17 11.63 4.98 -4.38
N LEU A 18 10.87 5.38 -5.40
CA LEU A 18 9.42 5.61 -5.28
C LEU A 18 8.66 4.31 -5.01
N LEU A 19 8.95 3.25 -5.78
CA LEU A 19 8.35 1.93 -5.54
C LEU A 19 8.73 1.36 -4.17
N GLY A 20 9.98 1.58 -3.73
CA GLY A 20 10.45 1.25 -2.39
C GLY A 20 9.63 1.95 -1.31
N SER A 21 9.44 3.26 -1.43
CA SER A 21 8.61 4.05 -0.52
C SER A 21 7.15 3.57 -0.50
N PHE A 22 6.56 3.23 -1.65
CA PHE A 22 5.21 2.66 -1.69
C PHE A 22 5.13 1.33 -0.95
N LYS A 23 6.13 0.46 -1.11
CA LYS A 23 6.20 -0.84 -0.44
C LYS A 23 6.29 -0.68 1.08
N GLU A 24 7.14 0.23 1.55
CA GLU A 24 7.31 0.54 2.97
C GLU A 24 6.03 1.09 3.58
N ASN A 25 5.39 2.06 2.91
CA ASN A 25 4.13 2.64 3.36
C ASN A 25 3.03 1.58 3.51
N ILE A 26 2.89 0.65 2.54
CA ILE A 26 1.89 -0.43 2.63
C ILE A 26 2.22 -1.40 3.77
N THR A 27 3.51 -1.68 3.99
CA THR A 27 3.97 -2.53 5.10
C THR A 27 3.64 -1.90 6.46
N GLU A 28 3.98 -0.62 6.64
CA GLU A 28 3.69 0.14 7.85
C GLU A 28 2.17 0.23 8.10
N PHE A 29 1.39 0.48 7.04
CA PHE A 29 -0.07 0.50 7.15
C PHE A 29 -0.63 -0.83 7.65
N ARG A 30 -0.16 -1.97 7.13
CA ARG A 30 -0.60 -3.30 7.57
C ARG A 30 -0.35 -3.51 9.07
N GLU A 31 0.81 -3.11 9.56
CA GLU A 31 1.20 -3.23 10.97
C GLU A 31 0.37 -2.30 11.87
N ASN A 32 0.19 -1.05 11.45
CA ASN A 32 -0.65 -0.07 12.14
C ASN A 32 -2.12 -0.50 12.19
N PHE A 33 -2.64 -1.08 11.10
CA PHE A 33 -3.98 -1.66 11.06
C PHE A 33 -4.16 -2.77 12.10
N LEU A 34 -3.26 -3.75 12.11
CA LEU A 34 -3.33 -4.87 13.07
C LEU A 34 -3.21 -4.37 14.51
N THR A 35 -2.35 -3.38 14.74
CA THR A 35 -2.19 -2.76 16.06
C THR A 35 -3.46 -2.05 16.48
N ALA A 36 -4.03 -1.19 15.63
CA ALA A 36 -5.26 -0.46 15.90
C ALA A 36 -6.43 -1.40 16.20
N VAL A 37 -6.57 -2.50 15.46
CA VAL A 37 -7.63 -3.50 15.73
C VAL A 37 -7.40 -4.22 17.05
N LYS A 38 -6.15 -4.57 17.38
CA LYS A 38 -5.78 -5.20 18.66
C LYS A 38 -6.02 -4.26 19.85
N THR A 39 -5.65 -3.00 19.73
CA THR A 39 -5.83 -1.97 20.78
C THR A 39 -7.23 -1.39 20.81
N ARG A 40 -8.04 -1.66 19.76
CA ARG A 40 -9.37 -1.08 19.53
C ARG A 40 -9.33 0.45 19.46
N GLU A 41 -8.26 1.00 18.90
CA GLU A 41 -8.09 2.44 18.71
C GLU A 41 -8.48 2.88 17.29
N GLU A 42 -9.71 3.37 17.15
CA GLU A 42 -10.25 3.88 15.87
C GLU A 42 -9.42 5.01 15.27
N LYS A 43 -8.99 5.95 16.11
CA LYS A 43 -8.18 7.08 15.67
C LYS A 43 -6.85 6.62 15.06
N GLN A 44 -6.20 5.63 15.69
CA GLN A 44 -4.95 5.06 15.19
C GLN A 44 -5.13 4.45 13.79
N TYR A 45 -6.23 3.72 13.57
CA TYR A 45 -6.56 3.21 12.24
C TYR A 45 -6.80 4.34 11.24
N MET A 46 -7.64 5.32 11.60
CA MET A 46 -8.01 6.41 10.69
C MET A 46 -6.80 7.25 10.28
N ASP A 47 -5.88 7.53 11.20
CA ASP A 47 -4.63 8.23 10.93
C ASP A 47 -3.74 7.43 9.95
N ALA A 48 -3.62 6.12 10.16
CA ALA A 48 -2.89 5.23 9.24
C ALA A 48 -3.56 5.14 7.85
N TYR A 49 -4.90 5.06 7.80
CA TYR A 49 -5.68 5.06 6.57
C TYR A 49 -5.48 6.36 5.78
N HIS A 50 -5.51 7.51 6.44
CA HIS A 50 -5.30 8.80 5.78
C HIS A 50 -3.90 8.92 5.18
N LYS A 51 -2.87 8.42 5.86
CA LYS A 51 -1.50 8.37 5.33
C LYS A 51 -1.40 7.47 4.10
N ILE A 52 -1.96 6.25 4.15
CA ILE A 52 -1.79 5.29 3.06
C ILE A 52 -2.64 5.61 1.83
N LYS A 53 -3.75 6.35 2.00
CA LYS A 53 -4.68 6.68 0.91
C LYS A 53 -4.00 7.35 -0.29
N ALA A 54 -3.06 8.26 -0.03
CA ALA A 54 -2.29 8.91 -1.09
C ALA A 54 -1.42 7.90 -1.84
N THR A 55 -0.64 7.08 -1.12
CA THR A 55 0.18 6.00 -1.68
C THR A 55 -0.63 5.04 -2.54
N LEU A 56 -1.83 4.63 -2.09
CA LEU A 56 -2.69 3.73 -2.86
C LEU A 56 -3.29 4.40 -4.12
N GLY A 57 -3.44 5.72 -4.11
CA GLY A 57 -3.83 6.50 -5.29
C GLY A 57 -2.75 6.53 -6.38
N TYR A 58 -1.47 6.48 -6.01
CA TYR A 58 -0.35 6.57 -6.97
C TYR A 58 0.29 5.23 -7.31
N SER A 59 0.19 4.22 -6.43
CA SER A 59 0.86 2.92 -6.60
C SER A 59 0.13 1.94 -7.54
N GLY A 60 -1.02 2.32 -8.12
CA GLY A 60 -1.82 1.45 -8.98
C GLY A 60 -2.58 0.33 -8.26
N ASN A 61 -2.55 0.29 -6.92
CA ASN A 61 -3.20 -0.73 -6.10
C ASN A 61 -4.70 -0.43 -5.85
N ALA A 62 -5.48 -0.29 -6.92
CA ALA A 62 -6.89 0.12 -6.85
C ALA A 62 -7.76 -0.81 -5.97
N LYS A 63 -7.55 -2.13 -6.06
CA LYS A 63 -8.28 -3.11 -5.24
C LYS A 63 -8.00 -2.95 -3.74
N LEU A 64 -6.73 -2.75 -3.38
CA LEU A 64 -6.34 -2.52 -1.98
C LEU A 64 -6.92 -1.18 -1.49
N LYS A 65 -6.89 -0.14 -2.32
CA LYS A 65 -7.52 1.14 -2.02
C LYS A 65 -9.01 0.99 -1.70
N GLU A 66 -9.75 0.32 -2.57
CA GLU A 66 -11.19 0.08 -2.38
C GLU A 66 -11.45 -0.68 -1.08
N GLN A 67 -10.67 -1.72 -0.79
CA GLN A 67 -10.80 -2.47 0.45
C GLN A 67 -10.51 -1.61 1.69
N CYS A 68 -9.48 -0.76 1.65
CA CYS A 68 -9.19 0.19 2.73
C CYS A 68 -10.33 1.20 2.91
N ASP A 69 -10.92 1.71 1.81
CA ASP A 69 -12.06 2.63 1.85
C ASP A 69 -13.29 1.95 2.51
N GLN A 70 -13.59 0.70 2.11
CA GLN A 70 -14.68 -0.09 2.70
C GLN A 70 -14.50 -0.33 4.21
N ILE A 71 -13.27 -0.64 4.65
CA ILE A 71 -12.98 -0.84 6.08
C ILE A 71 -13.07 0.48 6.84
N ALA A 72 -12.60 1.59 6.27
CA ALA A 72 -12.72 2.90 6.91
C ALA A 72 -14.18 3.31 7.09
N ASP A 73 -15.04 3.04 6.10
CA ASP A 73 -16.47 3.33 6.22
C ASP A 73 -17.19 2.38 7.18
N LEU A 74 -16.76 1.11 7.26
CA LEU A 74 -17.23 0.18 8.29
C LEU A 74 -16.88 0.69 9.69
N ILE A 75 -15.65 1.13 9.91
CA ILE A 75 -15.20 1.66 11.21
C ILE A 75 -15.96 2.95 11.57
N LYS A 76 -16.17 3.87 10.62
CA LYS A 76 -16.95 5.09 10.89
C LYS A 76 -18.41 4.80 11.27
N SER A 77 -19.00 3.73 10.72
CA SER A 77 -20.42 3.42 10.92
C SER A 77 -20.70 2.50 12.09
N GLN A 78 -19.82 1.53 12.36
CA GLN A 78 -20.03 0.46 13.35
C GLN A 78 -18.91 0.36 14.39
N GLY A 79 -17.88 1.18 14.28
CA GLY A 79 -16.70 1.17 15.12
C GLY A 79 -15.67 0.11 14.73
N ILE A 80 -14.48 0.20 15.32
CA ILE A 80 -13.37 -0.73 15.02
C ILE A 80 -13.64 -2.18 15.44
N THR A 81 -14.60 -2.39 16.33
CA THR A 81 -15.04 -3.72 16.77
C THR A 81 -15.72 -4.53 15.67
N ALA A 82 -16.23 -3.87 14.62
CA ALA A 82 -16.81 -4.53 13.45
C ALA A 82 -15.76 -5.20 12.55
N VAL A 83 -14.47 -4.89 12.74
CA VAL A 83 -13.38 -5.48 11.95
C VAL A 83 -13.01 -6.85 12.52
N ASP A 84 -13.71 -7.87 12.06
CA ASP A 84 -13.48 -9.26 12.46
C ASP A 84 -12.18 -9.85 11.88
N THR A 85 -11.80 -11.04 12.36
CA THR A 85 -10.61 -11.76 11.91
C THR A 85 -10.61 -12.08 10.41
N ARG A 86 -11.79 -12.25 9.79
CA ARG A 86 -11.91 -12.52 8.36
C ARG A 86 -11.53 -11.28 7.55
N LEU A 87 -12.03 -10.11 7.94
CA LEU A 87 -11.67 -8.82 7.34
C LEU A 87 -10.19 -8.51 7.55
N GLN A 88 -9.67 -8.73 8.76
CA GLN A 88 -8.24 -8.57 9.06
C GLN A 88 -7.37 -9.42 8.13
N ASN A 89 -7.67 -10.72 8.04
CA ASN A 89 -6.93 -11.64 7.19
C ASN A 89 -7.05 -11.28 5.70
N SER A 90 -8.23 -10.84 5.27
CA SER A 90 -8.45 -10.42 3.89
C SER A 90 -7.60 -9.19 3.55
N LEU A 91 -7.58 -8.15 4.40
CA LEU A 91 -6.78 -6.96 4.17
C LEU A 91 -5.29 -7.26 4.21
N CYS A 92 -4.83 -8.08 5.17
CA CYS A 92 -3.44 -8.49 5.27
C CYS A 92 -2.96 -9.23 4.02
N ARG A 93 -3.79 -10.11 3.45
CA ARG A 93 -3.48 -10.80 2.18
C ARG A 93 -3.37 -9.80 1.04
N SER A 94 -4.31 -8.86 0.91
CA SER A 94 -4.25 -7.82 -0.12
C SER A 94 -2.99 -6.95 0.01
N CYS A 95 -2.62 -6.57 1.23
CA CYS A 95 -1.36 -5.85 1.49
C CYS A 95 -0.14 -6.67 1.05
N SER A 96 -0.06 -7.94 1.43
CA SER A 96 1.04 -8.82 1.04
C SER A 96 1.15 -8.98 -0.48
N SER A 97 0.03 -9.17 -1.19
CA SER A 97 0.03 -9.24 -2.65
C SER A 97 0.50 -7.95 -3.31
N SER A 98 0.07 -6.78 -2.81
CA SER A 98 0.54 -5.49 -3.30
C SER A 98 2.04 -5.27 -3.05
N ILE A 99 2.53 -5.68 -1.88
CA ILE A 99 3.97 -5.62 -1.53
C ILE A 99 4.79 -6.51 -2.47
N GLU A 100 4.33 -7.74 -2.72
CA GLU A 100 5.00 -8.68 -3.64
C GLU A 100 5.04 -8.14 -5.07
N GLU A 101 3.96 -7.51 -5.54
CA GLU A 101 3.91 -6.93 -6.88
C GLU A 101 4.85 -5.73 -7.02
N LEU A 102 4.88 -4.83 -6.02
CA LEU A 102 5.85 -3.74 -5.97
C LEU A 102 7.29 -4.27 -5.93
N GLN A 103 7.55 -5.34 -5.17
CA GLN A 103 8.87 -5.96 -5.12
C GLN A 103 9.30 -6.53 -6.48
N LYS A 104 8.38 -7.14 -7.24
CA LYS A 104 8.66 -7.61 -8.62
C LYS A 104 8.99 -6.44 -9.54
N GLN A 105 8.24 -5.35 -9.46
CA GLN A 105 8.50 -4.15 -10.27
C GLN A 105 9.89 -3.57 -9.95
N ILE A 106 10.25 -3.43 -8.67
CA ILE A 106 11.58 -2.95 -8.25
C ILE A 106 12.68 -3.81 -8.90
N ILE A 107 12.58 -5.14 -8.82
CA ILE A 107 13.56 -6.06 -9.41
C ILE A 107 13.65 -5.88 -10.93
N GLN A 108 12.51 -5.73 -11.62
CA GLN A 108 12.50 -5.46 -13.07
C GLN A 108 13.23 -4.16 -13.43
N TYR A 109 13.04 -3.10 -12.66
CA TYR A 109 13.77 -1.83 -12.85
C TYR A 109 15.25 -1.94 -12.48
N THR A 110 15.66 -2.86 -11.61
CA THR A 110 17.09 -3.12 -11.36
C THR A 110 17.73 -3.84 -12.54
N THR A 111 17.16 -4.98 -12.95
CA THR A 111 17.74 -5.83 -14.01
C THR A 111 17.68 -5.18 -15.40
N LYS A 112 16.66 -4.34 -15.67
CA LYS A 112 16.55 -3.66 -16.97
C LYS A 112 17.69 -2.67 -17.19
N TYR A 113 18.20 -2.00 -16.16
CA TYR A 113 19.19 -0.92 -16.32
C TYR A 113 20.64 -1.37 -16.08
N GLU A 114 20.87 -2.50 -15.43
CA GLU A 114 22.20 -3.15 -15.39
C GLU A 114 22.65 -3.63 -16.78
N ASN A 115 21.70 -4.03 -17.66
CA ASN A 115 22.01 -4.52 -19.01
C ASN A 115 22.27 -3.42 -20.07
N PHE A 116 22.10 -2.13 -19.73
CA PHE A 116 22.41 -1.00 -20.62
C PHE A 116 23.69 -0.25 -20.22
N SER A 117 24.41 -0.73 -19.21
CA SER A 117 25.64 -0.11 -18.70
C SER A 117 26.93 -0.78 -19.21
N VAL A 118 26.87 -1.50 -20.35
CA VAL A 118 28.02 -2.11 -21.04
C VAL A 118 28.19 -1.51 -22.43
#